data_AF-A0A0F9MG26-F1
#
_entry.id   AF-A0A0F9MG26-F1
#
_cell.length_a   1.000
_cell.length_b   1.000
_cell.length_c   1.000
_cell.angle_alpha   90.00
_cell.angle_beta   90.00
_cell.angle_gamma   90.00
#
_symmetry.space_group_name_H-M   'P 1'
#
loop_
_entity.id
_entity.type
_entity.pdbx_description
1 polymer ?
#
loop_
_entity_poly.entity_id
_entity_poly.type
_entity_poly.pdbx_seq_one_letter_code
_entity_poly.pdbx_strand_id
1 'polypeptide(L)'
;SESTPATGGTSAADHAAANLVGKNRGQFNKWAFADPLIRKDTALQRSITDKSFINSLLQLGKVFEDGDGVFQSGAPGEEVTAE
;
A
#
# COMPACT_ATOMS: atom_id res chain seq x y z
N SER A 1 -17.30 -0.61 33.56
CA SER A 1 -16.84 0.53 32.75
C SER A 1 -16.48 0.00 31.37
N GLU A 2 -17.25 0.44 30.40
CA GLU A 2 -17.18 0.01 29.00
C GLU A 2 -15.90 0.57 28.36
N SER A 3 -15.04 -0.30 27.85
CA SER A 3 -13.84 0.09 27.12
C SER A 3 -14.22 0.38 25.68
N THR A 4 -14.47 1.66 25.34
CA THR A 4 -14.56 2.11 23.95
C THR A 4 -13.23 1.81 23.23
N PRO A 5 -13.21 1.11 22.08
CA PRO A 5 -12.00 1.00 21.28
C PRO A 5 -11.65 2.39 20.76
N ALA A 6 -10.45 2.86 21.08
CA ALA A 6 -9.90 4.07 20.48
C ALA A 6 -9.99 3.93 18.96
N THR A 7 -10.72 4.83 18.30
CA THR A 7 -10.78 4.92 16.85
C THR A 7 -9.36 5.16 16.34
N GLY A 8 -8.65 4.09 16.02
CA GLY A 8 -7.29 4.11 15.50
C GLY A 8 -7.30 4.81 14.16
N GLY A 9 -6.83 6.06 14.13
CA GLY A 9 -6.66 6.78 12.88
C GLY A 9 -5.72 5.99 11.98
N THR A 10 -6.22 5.56 10.82
CA THR A 10 -5.41 4.90 9.79
C THR A 10 -4.24 5.82 9.44
N SER A 11 -3.01 5.33 9.58
CA SER A 11 -1.83 6.15 9.26
C SER A 11 -1.82 6.50 7.77
N ALA A 12 -1.12 7.58 7.37
CA ALA A 12 -0.96 7.91 5.96
C ALA A 12 -0.34 6.75 5.16
N ALA A 13 0.54 5.96 5.79
CA ALA A 13 1.14 4.77 5.20
C ALA A 13 0.12 3.63 5.01
N ASP A 14 -0.75 3.38 5.99
CA ASP A 14 -1.82 2.38 5.86
C ASP A 14 -2.84 2.80 4.79
N HIS A 15 -3.17 4.08 4.73
CA HIS A 15 -4.01 4.67 3.67
C HIS A 15 -3.39 4.49 2.28
N ALA A 16 -2.09 4.76 2.14
CA ALA A 16 -1.35 4.54 0.92
C ALA A 16 -1.32 3.05 0.53
N ALA A 17 -1.04 2.15 1.47
CA ALA A 17 -0.97 0.72 1.21
C ALA A 17 -2.34 0.16 0.77
N ALA A 18 -3.43 0.59 1.41
CA ALA A 18 -4.78 0.19 1.02
C ALA A 18 -5.14 0.68 -0.39
N ASN A 19 -4.72 1.90 -0.77
CA ASN A 19 -5.02 2.47 -2.09
C ASN A 19 -4.14 1.91 -3.22
N LEU A 20 -2.97 1.34 -2.88
CA LEU A 20 -2.08 0.70 -3.84
C LEU A 20 -2.73 -0.52 -4.51
N VAL A 21 -3.57 -1.25 -3.77
CA VAL A 21 -4.27 -2.44 -4.27
C VAL A 21 -5.23 -2.07 -5.40
N GLY A 22 -5.19 -2.83 -6.49
CA GLY A 22 -5.97 -2.58 -7.70
C GLY A 22 -5.44 -1.43 -8.56
N LYS A 23 -4.20 -0.97 -8.31
CA LYS A 23 -3.52 0.04 -9.14
C LYS A 23 -2.20 -0.47 -9.65
N ASN A 24 -1.82 -0.01 -10.82
CA ASN A 24 -0.41 -0.02 -11.21
C ASN A 24 0.34 1.16 -10.56
N ARG A 25 1.68 1.11 -10.62
CA ARG A 25 2.53 2.14 -10.01
C ARG A 25 2.23 3.56 -10.50
N GLY A 26 1.96 3.74 -11.79
CA GLY A 26 1.69 5.05 -12.37
C GLY A 26 0.39 5.67 -11.83
N GLN A 27 -0.66 4.86 -11.73
CA GLN A 27 -1.95 5.24 -11.16
C GLN A 27 -1.83 5.57 -9.67
N PHE A 28 -1.12 4.73 -8.91
CA PHE A 28 -0.86 4.97 -7.50
C PHE A 28 -0.09 6.26 -7.28
N ASN A 29 1.02 6.49 -7.99
CA ASN A 29 1.80 7.72 -7.86
C ASN A 29 0.96 8.96 -8.17
N LYS A 30 0.18 8.94 -9.27
CA LYS A 30 -0.70 10.06 -9.64
C LYS A 30 -1.71 10.38 -8.52
N TRP A 31 -2.31 9.36 -7.92
CA TRP A 31 -3.22 9.53 -6.80
C TRP A 31 -2.51 10.02 -5.54
N ALA A 32 -1.39 9.42 -5.16
CA ALA A 32 -0.63 9.75 -3.95
C ALA A 32 -0.12 11.19 -3.97
N PHE A 33 0.29 11.70 -5.14
CA PHE A 33 0.68 13.09 -5.30
C PHE A 33 -0.51 14.06 -5.32
N ALA A 34 -1.76 13.59 -5.45
CA ALA A 34 -2.96 14.42 -5.35
C ALA A 34 -3.61 14.36 -3.96
N ASP A 35 -3.35 13.31 -3.17
CA ASP A 35 -3.97 13.06 -1.88
C ASP A 35 -3.46 14.01 -0.77
N PRO A 36 -4.33 14.78 -0.08
CA PRO A 36 -3.92 15.72 0.96
C PRO A 36 -3.30 15.08 2.20
N LEU A 37 -3.68 13.84 2.55
CA LEU A 37 -3.13 13.13 3.71
C LEU A 37 -1.70 12.70 3.41
N ILE A 38 -1.46 12.13 2.22
CA ILE A 38 -0.10 11.78 1.77
C ILE A 38 0.77 13.03 1.63
N ARG A 39 0.23 14.13 1.08
CA ARG A 39 0.96 15.41 0.94
C ARG A 39 1.47 16.01 2.24
N LYS A 40 0.75 15.79 3.35
CA LYS A 40 1.17 16.28 4.68
C LYS A 40 2.32 15.45 5.25
N ASP A 41 2.51 14.23 4.78
CA ASP A 41 3.59 13.35 5.18
C ASP A 41 4.73 13.39 4.15
N THR A 42 5.67 14.31 4.37
CA THR A 42 6.81 14.52 3.46
C THR A 42 7.75 13.33 3.40
N ALA A 43 7.85 12.54 4.47
CA ALA A 43 8.66 11.31 4.50
C ALA A 43 8.02 10.23 3.62
N LEU A 44 6.71 10.06 3.71
CA LEU A 44 5.96 9.15 2.85
C LEU A 44 5.97 9.58 1.38
N GLN A 45 5.82 10.88 1.09
CA GLN A 45 5.96 11.36 -0.29
C GLN A 45 7.34 11.05 -0.89
N ARG A 46 8.39 11.22 -0.09
CA ARG A 46 9.75 10.89 -0.52
C ARG A 46 9.90 9.40 -0.77
N SER A 47 9.37 8.55 0.10
CA SER A 47 9.44 7.09 -0.04
C SER A 47 8.61 6.54 -1.21
N ILE A 48 7.52 7.23 -1.58
CA ILE A 48 6.76 6.94 -2.80
C ILE A 48 7.56 7.35 -4.05
N THR A 49 8.22 8.51 -4.01
CA THR A 49 8.99 9.05 -5.13
C THR A 49 10.23 8.19 -5.46
N ASP A 50 10.96 7.77 -4.43
CA ASP A 50 12.17 6.93 -4.59
C ASP A 50 11.85 5.43 -4.71
N LYS A 51 10.56 5.06 -4.69
CA LYS A 51 10.02 3.69 -4.80
C LYS A 51 10.26 2.82 -3.56
N SER A 52 10.89 3.32 -2.51
CA SER A 52 11.17 2.54 -1.31
C SER A 52 9.89 2.06 -0.63
N PHE A 53 8.82 2.84 -0.66
CA PHE A 53 7.53 2.45 -0.08
C PHE A 53 6.97 1.16 -0.68
N ILE A 54 6.80 1.13 -2.02
CA ILE A 54 6.26 -0.05 -2.72
C ILE A 54 7.21 -1.24 -2.57
N ASN A 55 8.52 -1.02 -2.67
CA ASN A 55 9.52 -2.08 -2.48
C ASN A 55 9.43 -2.71 -1.08
N SER A 56 9.23 -1.90 -0.03
CA SER A 56 9.01 -2.43 1.32
C SER A 56 7.73 -3.25 1.42
N LEU A 57 6.63 -2.85 0.76
CA LEU A 57 5.39 -3.63 0.78
C LEU A 57 5.55 -4.97 0.05
N LEU A 58 6.28 -5.00 -1.07
CA LEU A 58 6.61 -6.23 -1.81
C LEU A 58 7.51 -7.15 -0.97
N GLN A 59 8.58 -6.61 -0.37
CA GLN A 59 9.50 -7.39 0.48
C GLN A 59 8.83 -7.97 1.72
N LEU A 60 7.88 -7.24 2.30
CA LEU A 60 7.08 -7.70 3.44
C LEU A 60 5.94 -8.65 3.03
N GLY A 61 5.77 -8.95 1.74
CA GLY A 61 4.68 -9.77 1.23
C GLY A 61 3.29 -9.17 1.46
N LYS A 62 3.19 -7.87 1.73
CA LYS A 62 1.92 -7.16 1.94
C LYS A 62 1.17 -6.93 0.63
N VAL A 63 1.91 -6.85 -0.47
CA VAL A 63 1.37 -6.79 -1.83
C VAL A 63 2.24 -7.61 -2.77
N PHE A 64 1.70 -7.96 -3.93
CA PHE A 64 2.44 -8.50 -5.07
C PHE A 64 1.97 -7.81 -6.35
N GLU A 65 2.81 -7.78 -7.39
CA GLU A 65 2.46 -7.27 -8.71
C GLU A 65 2.01 -8.44 -9.59
N ASP A 66 0.85 -8.33 -10.24
CA ASP A 66 0.35 -9.35 -11.17
C ASP A 66 0.95 -9.18 -12.59
N GLY A 67 0.55 -10.06 -13.52
CA GLY A 67 1.04 -10.04 -14.90
C GLY A 67 0.68 -8.77 -15.69
N ASP A 68 -0.29 -7.98 -15.22
CA ASP A 68 -0.72 -6.71 -15.82
C ASP A 68 -0.05 -5.49 -15.15
N GLY A 69 0.84 -5.72 -14.19
CA GLY A 69 1.53 -4.66 -13.46
C GLY A 69 0.65 -3.99 -12.39
N VAL A 70 -0.44 -4.64 -11.97
CA VAL A 70 -1.37 -4.16 -10.94
C VAL A 70 -1.02 -4.80 -9.60
N PHE A 71 -0.98 -4.00 -8.54
CA PHE A 71 -0.69 -4.51 -7.21
C PHE A 71 -1.93 -5.14 -6.57
N GLN A 72 -1.75 -6.32 -6.00
CA GLN A 72 -2.78 -7.08 -5.28
C GLN A 72 -2.41 -7.20 -3.80
N SER A 73 -3.39 -7.34 -2.90
CA SER A 73 -3.14 -7.55 -1.47
C SER A 73 -2.54 -8.93 -1.21
N GLY A 74 -1.56 -9.01 -0.31
CA GLY A 74 -0.93 -10.28 0.09
C GLY A 74 -1.44 -10.84 1.43
N ALA A 75 -1.67 -12.17 1.48
CA ALA A 75 -1.69 -13.06 2.66
C ALA A 75 -1.45 -14.53 2.19
N PRO A 76 -1.05 -15.48 3.07
CA PRO A 76 -0.10 -16.55 2.75
C PRO A 76 -0.69 -17.67 1.89
N GLY A 77 0.09 -18.10 0.89
CA GLY A 77 0.06 -19.46 0.35
C GLY A 77 -1.20 -19.89 -0.37
N GLU A 78 -1.32 -19.54 -1.64
CA GLU A 78 -1.75 -20.54 -2.61
C GLU A 78 -0.62 -20.70 -3.61
N GLU A 79 0.31 -21.57 -3.21
CA GLU A 79 1.17 -22.29 -4.15
C GLU A 79 0.23 -22.93 -5.16
N VAL A 80 0.27 -22.48 -6.42
CA VAL A 80 -0.30 -23.23 -7.54
C VAL A 80 0.51 -24.52 -7.68
N THR A 81 0.17 -25.54 -6.90
CA THR A 81 0.50 -26.92 -7.25
C THR A 81 -0.27 -27.24 -8.53
N ALA A 82 0.42 -27.18 -9.66
CA ALA A 82 -0.06 -27.80 -10.88
C ALA A 82 0.02 -29.33 -10.69
N GLU A 83 -1.13 -29.99 -10.61
CA GLU A 83 -1.25 -31.44 -10.89
C GLU A 83 -1.22 -31.70 -12.40
#